data_AF-A0A395IE03-F1
#
_entry.id   AF-A0A395IE03-F1
#
_cell.length_a   1.000
_cell.length_b   1.000
_cell.length_c   1.000
_cell.angle_alpha   90.00
_cell.angle_beta   90.00
_cell.angle_gamma   90.00
#
_symmetry.space_group_name_H-M   'P 1'
#
loop_
_entity.id
_entity.type
_entity.pdbx_description
1 polymer ?
#
loop_
_entity_poly.entity_id
_entity_poly.type
_entity_poly.pdbx_seq_one_letter_code
_entity_poly.pdbx_strand_id
1 'polypeptide(L)'
;MMTNTTTPLSLPTQNTSSSILYHLSATSILLFLATYILTVRYFRYARRDSMVKEFGYSTRESLKSMKNTDAQKIIGYLGELEFPTFNMISLQFALFKTYGIPTISRLLVETRQFSTSETASKRYADTGILIGEFTSHPPLHPRALKAISRMNYLHSSYQKSGKISNNDLLYTLSVFITEPVSWVKRFEWRAMNDMEVCAISTFWKSIGDAMGISYHVLQNWDEANGKGKWKDGLEFYTDIKQWAETYEKEFMVPNFYNKKTADELVPLLLFFVPKAFLPFARDVVGVLMGPFLRSSMKYPEPSSLSEFLTYTILNTRKMVIRHACLPRPTWMRVREISNSDDRGVNGRYNSMNYFVHPYYQKPGFWNRWGPTAMVTRVLGGVVPEEGKWKAEGYRFEEVGPERRQGKGVEEMERWEEVLGRERTASCPFAFGG
;
A
#
# COMPACT_ATOMS: atom_id res chain seq x y z
N MET A 1 -84.18 34.66 -38.91
CA MET A 1 -83.90 35.54 -37.75
C MET A 1 -84.49 34.87 -36.52
N MET A 2 -83.80 34.95 -35.37
CA MET A 2 -84.08 34.28 -34.06
C MET A 2 -83.44 32.90 -33.86
N THR A 3 -82.12 32.96 -33.68
CA THR A 3 -81.29 32.34 -32.62
C THR A 3 -81.84 31.13 -31.85
N ASN A 4 -81.27 29.95 -32.18
CA ASN A 4 -81.19 28.78 -31.30
C ASN A 4 -80.24 29.08 -30.13
N THR A 5 -80.73 28.97 -28.89
CA THR A 5 -79.91 29.02 -27.68
C THR A 5 -79.54 27.59 -27.28
N THR A 6 -78.39 27.12 -27.78
CA THR A 6 -77.78 25.86 -27.35
C THR A 6 -76.94 26.15 -26.10
N THR A 7 -77.38 25.69 -24.93
CA THR A 7 -76.55 25.61 -23.72
C THR A 7 -75.45 24.55 -23.90
N PRO A 8 -74.15 24.88 -23.83
CA PRO A 8 -73.11 23.88 -23.79
C PRO A 8 -72.86 23.42 -22.36
N LEU A 9 -72.95 22.11 -22.16
CA LEU A 9 -72.58 21.41 -20.95
C LEU A 9 -71.05 21.19 -20.92
N SER A 10 -70.42 21.81 -19.92
CA SER A 10 -69.16 21.45 -19.24
C SER A 10 -67.91 21.06 -20.05
N LEU A 11 -66.80 21.72 -19.74
CA LEU A 11 -65.60 21.04 -19.23
C LEU A 11 -65.14 21.80 -17.98
N PRO A 12 -64.85 21.12 -16.86
CA PRO A 12 -64.19 21.79 -15.75
C PRO A 12 -62.83 22.25 -16.26
N THR A 13 -62.53 23.53 -16.15
CA THR A 13 -61.16 24.03 -16.27
C THR A 13 -60.32 23.20 -15.33
N GLN A 14 -59.46 22.35 -15.89
CA GLN A 14 -58.40 21.73 -15.13
C GLN A 14 -57.72 22.86 -14.37
N ASN A 15 -57.90 22.87 -13.05
CA ASN A 15 -56.98 23.55 -12.16
C ASN A 15 -55.61 23.17 -12.69
N THR A 16 -54.89 24.16 -13.20
CA THR A 16 -53.47 24.04 -13.46
C THR A 16 -52.90 23.44 -12.20
N SER A 17 -52.57 22.16 -12.28
CA SER A 17 -51.77 21.46 -11.28
C SER A 17 -50.57 22.36 -11.13
N SER A 18 -50.56 23.18 -10.09
CA SER A 18 -49.41 23.94 -9.67
C SER A 18 -48.36 22.88 -9.48
N SER A 19 -47.49 22.71 -10.48
CA SER A 19 -46.31 21.90 -10.37
C SER A 19 -45.57 22.52 -9.20
N ILE A 20 -45.69 21.90 -8.03
CA ILE A 20 -44.90 22.26 -6.87
C ILE A 20 -43.48 21.78 -7.18
N LEU A 21 -42.82 22.49 -8.10
CA LEU A 21 -41.38 22.58 -8.11
C LEU A 21 -41.07 23.32 -6.82
N TYR A 22 -40.82 22.56 -5.75
CA TYR A 22 -40.12 23.08 -4.58
C TYR A 22 -38.75 23.55 -5.08
N HIS A 23 -38.65 24.81 -5.52
CA HIS A 23 -37.37 25.45 -5.69
C HIS A 23 -36.76 25.52 -4.30
N LEU A 24 -35.84 24.59 -4.00
CA LEU A 24 -35.01 24.72 -2.82
C LEU A 24 -34.37 26.10 -2.88
N SER A 25 -34.69 26.95 -1.91
CA SER A 25 -34.05 28.25 -1.80
C SER A 25 -32.53 28.06 -1.74
N ALA A 26 -31.76 29.02 -2.26
CA ALA A 26 -30.29 28.98 -2.16
C ALA A 26 -29.83 28.73 -0.70
N THR A 27 -30.58 29.29 0.25
CA THR A 27 -30.40 29.08 1.70
C THR A 27 -30.57 27.62 2.11
N SER A 28 -31.59 26.93 1.61
CA SER A 28 -31.82 25.50 1.86
C SER A 28 -30.69 24.63 1.30
N ILE A 29 -30.19 24.95 0.10
CA ILE A 29 -29.07 24.24 -0.53
C ILE A 29 -27.79 24.44 0.29
N LEU A 30 -27.49 25.69 0.69
CA LEU A 30 -26.32 26.00 1.51
C LEU A 30 -26.38 25.33 2.88
N LEU A 31 -27.55 25.30 3.53
CA LEU A 31 -27.74 24.61 4.81
C LEU A 31 -27.53 23.10 4.67
N PHE A 32 -28.05 22.49 3.61
CA PHE A 32 -27.85 21.07 3.34
C PHE A 32 -26.37 20.75 3.11
N LEU A 33 -25.68 21.52 2.27
CA LEU A 33 -24.25 21.36 2.00
C LEU A 33 -23.40 21.53 3.28
N ALA A 34 -23.67 22.59 4.06
CA ALA A 34 -22.97 22.83 5.32
C ALA A 34 -23.18 21.68 6.32
N THR A 35 -24.43 21.21 6.46
CA THR A 35 -24.78 20.08 7.33
C THR A 35 -24.07 18.80 6.89
N TYR A 36 -24.04 18.53 5.58
CA TYR A 36 -23.34 17.37 5.03
C TYR A 36 -21.83 17.44 5.28
N ILE A 37 -21.18 18.58 5.03
CA ILE A 37 -19.73 18.77 5.27
C ILE A 37 -19.40 18.59 6.75
N LEU A 38 -20.22 19.14 7.66
CA LEU A 38 -20.06 18.95 9.10
C LEU A 38 -20.24 17.49 9.51
N THR A 39 -21.19 16.78 8.90
CA THR A 39 -21.44 15.35 9.12
C THR A 39 -20.23 14.51 8.68
N VAL A 40 -19.70 14.75 7.47
CA VAL A 40 -18.49 14.09 6.96
C VAL A 40 -17.32 14.34 7.90
N ARG A 41 -17.12 15.59 8.32
CA ARG A 41 -16.06 15.96 9.27
C ARG A 41 -16.24 15.21 10.59
N TYR A 42 -17.43 15.22 11.18
CA TYR A 42 -17.70 14.54 12.44
C TYR A 42 -17.34 13.05 12.34
N PHE A 43 -17.89 12.32 11.38
CA PHE A 43 -17.67 10.88 11.28
C PHE A 43 -16.21 10.51 11.00
N ARG A 44 -15.48 11.30 10.21
CA ARG A 44 -14.06 11.07 9.95
C ARG A 44 -13.19 11.23 11.19
N TYR A 45 -13.40 12.32 11.95
CA TYR A 45 -12.62 12.59 13.14
C TYR A 45 -13.05 11.69 14.31
N ALA A 46 -14.35 11.41 14.46
CA ALA A 46 -14.86 10.46 15.46
C ALA A 46 -14.29 9.05 15.26
N ARG A 47 -14.13 8.61 14.02
CA ARG A 47 -13.48 7.34 13.69
C ARG A 47 -12.01 7.30 14.10
N ARG A 48 -11.23 8.34 13.77
CA ARG A 48 -9.83 8.47 14.21
C ARG A 48 -9.74 8.40 15.73
N ASP A 49 -10.59 9.15 16.42
CA ASP A 49 -10.57 9.28 17.88
C ASP A 49 -11.04 7.98 18.57
N SER A 50 -12.00 7.29 17.98
CA SER A 50 -12.44 5.96 18.43
C SER A 50 -11.30 4.95 18.39
N MET A 51 -10.46 4.98 17.35
CA MET A 51 -9.31 4.07 17.25
C MET A 51 -8.26 4.36 18.34
N VAL A 52 -7.95 5.63 18.60
CA VAL A 52 -7.03 6.02 19.69
C VAL A 52 -7.58 5.56 21.05
N LYS A 53 -8.89 5.71 21.27
CA LYS A 53 -9.56 5.25 22.48
C LYS A 53 -9.56 3.73 22.62
N GLU A 54 -9.80 3.00 21.52
CA GLU A 54 -9.86 1.53 21.49
C GLU A 54 -8.52 0.90 21.88
N PHE A 55 -7.41 1.39 21.31
CA PHE A 55 -6.07 0.86 21.60
C PHE A 55 -5.41 1.47 22.85
N GLY A 56 -5.87 2.63 23.32
CA GLY A 56 -5.40 3.24 24.57
C GLY A 56 -4.02 3.93 24.47
N TYR A 57 -3.47 4.11 23.26
CA TYR A 57 -2.17 4.76 23.06
C TYR A 57 -2.30 6.28 22.85
N SER A 58 -2.83 6.99 23.85
CA SER A 58 -3.13 8.43 23.75
C SER A 58 -1.98 9.36 24.18
N THR A 59 -0.95 8.83 24.82
CA THR A 59 0.18 9.61 25.38
C THR A 59 1.54 9.04 24.96
N ARG A 60 2.60 9.86 25.01
CA ARG A 60 3.97 9.38 24.75
C ARG A 60 4.37 8.21 25.65
N GLU A 61 3.93 8.19 26.91
CA GLU A 61 4.24 7.09 27.83
C GLU A 61 3.56 5.78 27.39
N SER A 62 2.28 5.85 27.01
CA SER A 62 1.54 4.66 26.56
C SER A 62 2.17 3.99 25.33
N LEU A 63 2.80 4.76 24.44
CA LEU A 63 3.43 4.25 23.21
C LEU A 63 4.59 3.29 23.45
N LYS A 64 5.30 3.40 24.59
CA LYS A 64 6.40 2.48 24.96
C LYS A 64 5.92 1.04 25.14
N SER A 65 4.65 0.86 25.44
CA SER A 65 4.03 -0.45 25.67
C SER A 65 3.35 -1.02 24.41
N MET A 66 3.54 -0.40 23.24
CA MET A 66 2.86 -0.81 22.02
C MET A 66 3.20 -2.24 21.63
N LYS A 67 2.22 -3.14 21.72
CA LYS A 67 2.39 -4.54 21.36
C LYS A 67 2.46 -4.68 19.85
N ASN A 68 3.28 -5.61 19.38
CA ASN A 68 3.37 -5.94 17.96
C ASN A 68 2.02 -6.39 17.38
N THR A 69 1.19 -7.08 18.18
CA THR A 69 -0.19 -7.43 17.77
C THR A 69 -1.09 -6.22 17.56
N ASP A 70 -0.93 -5.18 18.36
CA ASP A 70 -1.75 -3.98 18.26
C ASP A 70 -1.24 -3.10 17.12
N ALA A 71 0.08 -3.00 16.97
CA ALA A 71 0.73 -2.38 15.82
C ALA A 71 0.23 -2.99 14.49
N GLN A 72 0.18 -4.33 14.39
CA GLN A 72 -0.34 -5.02 13.20
C GLN A 72 -1.81 -4.66 12.91
N LYS A 73 -2.67 -4.65 13.92
CA LYS A 73 -4.09 -4.28 13.75
C LYS A 73 -4.26 -2.82 13.32
N ILE A 74 -3.48 -1.91 13.90
CA ILE A 74 -3.50 -0.48 13.55
C ILE A 74 -3.07 -0.30 12.09
N ILE A 75 -1.95 -0.89 11.65
CA ILE A 75 -1.52 -0.74 10.25
C ILE A 75 -2.51 -1.38 9.26
N GLY A 76 -3.14 -2.49 9.63
CA GLY A 76 -4.20 -3.10 8.83
C GLY A 76 -5.39 -2.17 8.70
N TYR A 77 -5.85 -1.57 9.80
CA TYR A 77 -6.90 -0.57 9.77
C TYR A 77 -6.55 0.63 8.85
N LEU A 78 -5.33 1.15 8.96
CA LEU A 78 -4.85 2.25 8.13
C LEU A 78 -4.82 1.88 6.64
N GLY A 79 -4.26 0.72 6.32
CA GLY A 79 -4.06 0.24 4.96
C GLY A 79 -5.33 -0.26 4.28
N GLU A 80 -6.33 -0.71 5.04
CA GLU A 80 -7.53 -1.32 4.47
C GLU A 80 -8.76 -0.40 4.51
N LEU A 81 -8.81 0.56 5.44
CA LEU A 81 -9.98 1.42 5.69
C LEU A 81 -9.68 2.91 5.58
N GLU A 82 -8.64 3.39 6.26
CA GLU A 82 -8.41 4.84 6.43
C GLU A 82 -7.73 5.48 5.20
N PHE A 83 -6.66 4.86 4.71
CA PHE A 83 -5.79 5.39 3.65
C PHE A 83 -5.47 4.36 2.55
N PRO A 84 -6.39 3.50 2.08
CA PRO A 84 -6.04 2.32 1.30
C PRO A 84 -5.30 2.64 -0.01
N THR A 85 -5.72 3.69 -0.72
CA THR A 85 -5.11 4.07 -1.99
C THR A 85 -3.66 4.49 -1.80
N PHE A 86 -3.39 5.48 -0.95
CA PHE A 86 -2.03 5.99 -0.79
C PHE A 86 -1.15 5.13 0.11
N ASN A 87 -1.71 4.29 0.97
CA ASN A 87 -0.95 3.23 1.63
C ASN A 87 -0.40 2.25 0.57
N MET A 88 -1.25 1.73 -0.32
CA MET A 88 -0.81 0.82 -1.39
C MET A 88 0.19 1.49 -2.35
N ILE A 89 -0.12 2.67 -2.88
CA ILE A 89 0.76 3.38 -3.82
C ILE A 89 2.10 3.72 -3.17
N SER A 90 2.11 4.14 -1.89
CA SER A 90 3.37 4.44 -1.20
C SER A 90 4.26 3.21 -1.01
N LEU A 91 3.68 2.03 -0.77
CA LEU A 91 4.43 0.78 -0.66
C LEU A 91 4.98 0.32 -2.02
N GLN A 92 4.20 0.46 -3.09
CA GLN A 92 4.68 0.24 -4.46
C GLN A 92 5.85 1.16 -4.78
N PHE A 93 5.72 2.43 -4.40
CA PHE A 93 6.74 3.42 -4.62
C PHE A 93 7.96 3.22 -3.72
N ALA A 94 7.80 2.74 -2.48
CA ALA A 94 8.91 2.37 -1.60
C ALA A 94 9.80 1.31 -2.26
N LEU A 95 9.20 0.25 -2.81
CA LEU A 95 9.92 -0.74 -3.62
C LEU A 95 10.61 -0.08 -4.82
N PHE A 96 9.89 0.77 -5.56
CA PHE A 96 10.44 1.46 -6.71
C PHE A 96 11.65 2.35 -6.36
N LYS A 97 11.60 3.02 -5.21
CA LYS A 97 12.66 3.89 -4.68
C LYS A 97 13.95 3.12 -4.41
N THR A 98 13.87 1.87 -3.93
CA THR A 98 15.05 1.02 -3.74
C THR A 98 15.83 0.76 -5.04
N TYR A 99 15.19 0.84 -6.20
CA TYR A 99 15.84 0.65 -7.50
C TYR A 99 16.66 1.88 -7.93
N GLY A 100 16.60 2.99 -7.17
CA GLY A 100 17.52 4.11 -7.26
C GLY A 100 18.88 3.84 -6.61
N ILE A 101 19.05 2.72 -5.89
CA ILE A 101 20.31 2.33 -5.26
C ILE A 101 21.07 1.36 -6.18
N PRO A 102 22.30 1.68 -6.63
CA PRO A 102 23.03 0.86 -7.60
C PRO A 102 23.28 -0.59 -7.21
N THR A 103 23.54 -0.89 -5.93
CA THR A 103 23.75 -2.25 -5.43
C THR A 103 22.49 -3.10 -5.60
N ILE A 104 21.33 -2.53 -5.29
CA ILE A 104 20.02 -3.19 -5.40
C ILE A 104 19.61 -3.35 -6.86
N SER A 105 19.65 -2.28 -7.66
CA SER A 105 19.20 -2.31 -9.06
C SER A 105 20.05 -3.24 -9.93
N ARG A 106 21.37 -3.28 -9.69
CA ARG A 106 22.29 -4.20 -10.37
C ARG A 106 21.87 -5.65 -10.16
N LEU A 107 21.60 -6.05 -8.91
CA LEU A 107 21.19 -7.42 -8.60
C LEU A 107 19.88 -7.79 -9.30
N LEU A 108 18.93 -6.86 -9.39
CA LEU A 108 17.64 -7.10 -10.04
C LEU A 108 17.77 -7.29 -11.56
N VAL A 109 18.65 -6.52 -12.19
CA VAL A 109 18.99 -6.67 -13.61
C VAL A 109 19.70 -8.02 -13.85
N GLU A 110 20.71 -8.35 -13.04
CA GLU A 110 21.48 -9.59 -13.18
C GLU A 110 20.62 -10.85 -12.98
N THR A 111 19.65 -10.79 -12.06
CA THR A 111 18.71 -11.89 -11.79
C THR A 111 17.55 -11.96 -12.77
N ARG A 112 17.50 -11.05 -13.76
CA ARG A 112 16.47 -10.95 -14.80
C ARG A 112 15.04 -10.80 -14.28
N GLN A 113 14.88 -10.38 -13.02
CA GLN A 113 13.56 -10.25 -12.40
C GLN A 113 12.77 -9.05 -12.94
N PHE A 114 13.45 -8.12 -13.63
CA PHE A 114 12.86 -7.01 -14.38
C PHE A 114 13.31 -7.03 -15.85
N SER A 115 13.41 -8.21 -16.45
CA SER A 115 13.84 -8.35 -17.85
C SER A 115 12.68 -8.36 -18.85
N THR A 116 11.45 -8.61 -18.38
CA THR A 116 10.23 -8.63 -19.19
C THR A 116 9.06 -8.15 -18.35
N SER A 117 7.98 -7.71 -19.01
CA SER A 117 6.72 -7.34 -18.36
C SER A 117 6.16 -8.48 -17.49
N GLU A 118 6.23 -9.72 -17.98
CA GLU A 118 5.71 -10.89 -17.27
C GLU A 118 6.52 -11.23 -16.02
N THR A 119 7.86 -11.29 -16.12
CA THR A 119 8.73 -11.59 -14.98
C THR A 119 8.65 -10.50 -13.91
N ALA A 120 8.58 -9.24 -14.31
CA ALA A 120 8.38 -8.11 -13.42
C ALA A 120 7.02 -8.15 -12.72
N SER A 121 5.94 -8.46 -13.46
CA SER A 121 4.60 -8.60 -12.91
C SER A 121 4.51 -9.79 -11.95
N LYS A 122 5.16 -10.91 -12.25
CA LYS A 122 5.22 -12.06 -11.33
C LYS A 122 5.97 -11.70 -10.05
N ARG A 123 7.14 -11.07 -10.16
CA ARG A 123 7.93 -10.64 -9.00
C ARG A 123 7.14 -9.66 -8.13
N TYR A 124 6.38 -8.77 -8.75
CA TYR A 124 5.47 -7.87 -8.05
C TYR A 124 4.41 -8.66 -7.26
N ALA A 125 3.73 -9.61 -7.91
CA ALA A 125 2.72 -10.45 -7.26
C ALA A 125 3.32 -11.29 -6.09
N ASP A 126 4.49 -11.89 -6.30
CA ASP A 126 5.20 -12.66 -5.26
C ASP A 126 5.54 -11.79 -4.04
N THR A 127 6.06 -10.58 -4.28
CA THR A 127 6.36 -9.61 -3.21
C THR A 127 5.08 -9.19 -2.48
N GLY A 128 4.01 -8.87 -3.23
CA GLY A 128 2.71 -8.48 -2.68
C GLY A 128 2.10 -9.55 -1.79
N ILE A 129 2.20 -10.82 -2.16
CA ILE A 129 1.73 -11.94 -1.36
C ILE A 129 2.51 -12.05 -0.04
N LEU A 130 3.85 -12.08 -0.09
CA LEU A 130 4.64 -12.24 1.14
C LEU A 130 4.36 -11.09 2.12
N ILE A 131 4.34 -9.85 1.62
CA ILE A 131 4.02 -8.67 2.44
C ILE A 131 2.58 -8.72 2.94
N GLY A 132 1.63 -9.03 2.07
CA GLY A 132 0.22 -9.15 2.41
C GLY A 132 -0.01 -10.19 3.52
N GLU A 133 0.68 -11.33 3.45
CA GLU A 133 0.56 -12.41 4.44
C GLU A 133 1.01 -11.98 5.83
N PHE A 134 2.20 -11.41 5.99
CA PHE A 134 2.67 -11.02 7.32
C PHE A 134 2.08 -9.70 7.83
N THR A 135 1.47 -8.87 6.96
CA THR A 135 0.76 -7.63 7.37
C THR A 135 -0.71 -7.88 7.70
N SER A 136 -1.35 -8.90 7.11
CA SER A 136 -2.78 -9.18 7.32
C SER A 136 -3.05 -10.08 8.53
N HIS A 137 -2.03 -10.77 9.05
CA HIS A 137 -2.17 -11.71 10.16
C HIS A 137 -1.40 -11.27 11.42
N PRO A 138 -1.84 -11.70 12.62
CA PRO A 138 -1.08 -11.48 13.85
C PRO A 138 0.37 -11.98 13.75
N PRO A 139 1.34 -11.38 14.47
CA PRO A 139 2.76 -11.66 14.31
C PRO A 139 3.19 -13.14 14.42
N LEU A 140 2.50 -13.94 15.24
CA LEU A 140 2.78 -15.37 15.47
C LEU A 140 1.87 -16.30 14.68
N HIS A 141 1.04 -15.76 13.79
CA HIS A 141 0.17 -16.58 12.96
C HIS A 141 1.02 -17.45 12.00
N PRO A 142 0.70 -18.74 11.79
CA PRO A 142 1.50 -19.63 10.94
C PRO A 142 1.75 -19.08 9.54
N ARG A 143 0.78 -18.39 8.93
CA ARG A 143 0.93 -17.75 7.62
C ARG A 143 1.94 -16.60 7.61
N ALA A 144 1.98 -15.80 8.68
CA ALA A 144 2.96 -14.73 8.82
C ALA A 144 4.37 -15.31 8.97
N LEU A 145 4.54 -16.34 9.80
CA LEU A 145 5.82 -17.04 9.98
C LEU A 145 6.30 -17.65 8.65
N LYS A 146 5.44 -18.38 7.94
CA LYS A 146 5.75 -18.96 6.63
C LYS A 146 6.15 -17.92 5.58
N ALA A 147 5.45 -16.78 5.54
CA ALA A 147 5.78 -15.69 4.62
C ALA A 147 7.17 -15.11 4.91
N ILE A 148 7.49 -14.87 6.18
CA ILE A 148 8.81 -14.35 6.59
C ILE A 148 9.89 -15.40 6.33
N SER A 149 9.66 -16.67 6.67
CA SER A 149 10.60 -17.76 6.38
C SER A 149 10.88 -17.90 4.89
N ARG A 150 9.85 -17.77 4.05
CA ARG A 150 10.03 -17.76 2.59
C ARG A 150 10.86 -16.58 2.13
N MET A 151 10.57 -15.38 2.64
CA MET A 151 11.33 -14.17 2.34
C MET A 151 12.81 -14.32 2.76
N ASN A 152 13.06 -14.83 3.96
CA ASN A 152 14.41 -15.06 4.49
C ASN A 152 15.17 -16.08 3.62
N TYR A 153 14.54 -17.20 3.24
CA TYR A 153 15.13 -18.17 2.31
C TYR A 153 15.52 -17.53 0.96
N LEU A 154 14.62 -16.74 0.38
CA LEU A 154 14.85 -16.11 -0.93
C LEU A 154 16.01 -15.10 -0.87
N HIS A 155 16.20 -14.42 0.26
CA HIS A 155 17.32 -13.50 0.48
C HIS A 155 18.61 -14.20 0.95
N SER A 156 18.55 -15.34 1.66
CA SER A 156 19.69 -15.92 2.40
C SER A 156 20.88 -16.20 1.49
N SER A 157 20.66 -16.76 0.30
CA SER A 157 21.74 -17.07 -0.63
C SER A 157 22.50 -15.84 -1.14
N TYR A 158 21.80 -14.71 -1.30
CA TYR A 158 22.42 -13.46 -1.76
C TYR A 158 23.13 -12.72 -0.63
N GLN A 159 22.60 -12.81 0.59
CA GLN A 159 23.29 -12.32 1.79
C GLN A 159 24.59 -13.08 2.01
N LYS A 160 24.54 -14.42 1.99
CA LYS A 160 25.73 -15.29 2.13
C LYS A 160 26.78 -15.03 1.06
N SER A 161 26.37 -14.68 -0.15
CA SER A 161 27.29 -14.32 -1.25
C SER A 161 27.70 -12.84 -1.27
N GLY A 162 27.34 -12.04 -0.27
CA GLY A 162 27.67 -10.61 -0.20
C GLY A 162 26.99 -9.73 -1.26
N LYS A 163 25.94 -10.22 -1.93
CA LYS A 163 25.20 -9.50 -2.98
C LYS A 163 24.05 -8.64 -2.44
N ILE A 164 23.58 -8.94 -1.24
CA ILE A 164 22.66 -8.11 -0.47
C ILE A 164 23.39 -7.78 0.84
N SER A 165 23.72 -6.51 1.03
CA SER A 165 24.35 -6.04 2.26
C SER A 165 23.31 -5.76 3.36
N ASN A 166 23.76 -5.63 4.60
CA ASN A 166 22.89 -5.18 5.69
C ASN A 166 22.29 -3.78 5.41
N ASN A 167 23.07 -2.88 4.79
CA ASN A 167 22.60 -1.54 4.46
C ASN A 167 21.52 -1.57 3.37
N ASP A 168 21.60 -2.49 2.39
CA ASP A 168 20.54 -2.65 1.39
C ASP A 168 19.22 -3.11 2.06
N LEU A 169 19.31 -4.03 3.02
CA LEU A 169 18.16 -4.50 3.79
C LEU A 169 17.59 -3.40 4.69
N LEU A 170 18.44 -2.69 5.43
CA LEU A 170 18.03 -1.61 6.32
C LEU A 170 17.41 -0.43 5.54
N TYR A 171 17.95 -0.11 4.36
CA TYR A 171 17.37 0.89 3.48
C TYR A 171 16.01 0.46 2.91
N THR A 172 15.90 -0.81 2.51
CA THR A 172 14.60 -1.35 2.08
C THR A 172 13.58 -1.28 3.23
N LEU A 173 13.96 -1.66 4.45
CA LEU A 173 13.12 -1.56 5.63
C LEU A 173 12.69 -0.12 5.92
N SER A 174 13.62 0.84 5.80
CA SER A 174 13.35 2.24 6.12
C SER A 174 12.30 2.85 5.18
N VAL A 175 12.31 2.51 3.88
CA VAL A 175 11.31 3.03 2.93
C VAL A 175 9.92 2.42 3.16
N PHE A 176 9.83 1.18 3.66
CA PHE A 176 8.56 0.58 4.09
C PHE A 176 7.94 1.30 5.30
N ILE A 177 8.75 1.93 6.14
CA ILE A 177 8.32 2.72 7.29
C ILE A 177 8.00 4.17 6.87
N THR A 178 8.93 4.79 6.16
CA THR A 178 8.93 6.25 5.95
C THR A 178 8.04 6.71 4.80
N GLU A 179 7.95 5.94 3.71
CA GLU A 179 7.14 6.33 2.56
C GLU A 179 5.64 6.38 2.87
N PRO A 180 5.01 5.38 3.52
CA PRO A 180 3.59 5.49 3.89
C PRO A 180 3.27 6.72 4.74
N VAL A 181 4.10 7.01 5.74
CA VAL A 181 3.93 8.19 6.59
C VAL A 181 4.04 9.49 5.78
N SER A 182 5.06 9.59 4.91
CA SER A 182 5.31 10.76 4.07
C SER A 182 4.22 10.99 3.02
N TRP A 183 3.77 9.92 2.36
CA TRP A 183 2.74 10.00 1.31
C TRP A 183 1.37 10.30 1.89
N VAL A 184 0.98 9.70 3.00
CA VAL A 184 -0.29 10.01 3.68
C VAL A 184 -0.31 11.47 4.12
N LYS A 185 0.76 11.99 4.72
CA LYS A 185 0.86 13.41 5.09
C LYS A 185 0.65 14.35 3.89
N ARG A 186 1.25 14.01 2.73
CA ARG A 186 1.16 14.82 1.51
C ARG A 186 -0.21 14.72 0.85
N PHE A 187 -0.68 13.51 0.58
CA PHE A 187 -1.76 13.26 -0.40
C PHE A 187 -3.07 12.72 0.16
N GLU A 188 -3.13 12.39 1.46
CA GLU A 188 -4.37 11.98 2.12
C GLU A 188 -5.02 13.11 2.91
N TRP A 189 -6.30 12.90 3.26
CA TRP A 189 -7.17 13.91 3.87
C TRP A 189 -6.69 14.41 5.25
N ARG A 190 -5.80 13.66 5.92
CA ARG A 190 -5.09 14.04 7.14
C ARG A 190 -3.72 13.37 7.20
N ALA A 191 -2.84 13.90 8.05
CA ALA A 191 -1.63 13.20 8.46
C ALA A 191 -1.94 12.06 9.45
N MET A 192 -1.00 11.12 9.54
CA MET A 192 -1.00 10.12 10.61
C MET A 192 -0.71 10.80 11.96
N ASN A 193 -1.31 10.28 13.03
CA ASN A 193 -1.01 10.69 14.40
C ASN A 193 0.15 9.85 14.98
N ASP A 194 0.62 10.24 16.17
CA ASP A 194 1.73 9.61 16.88
C ASP A 194 1.54 8.10 17.12
N MET A 195 0.33 7.65 17.48
CA MET A 195 0.03 6.23 17.64
C MET A 195 0.19 5.48 16.33
N GLU A 196 -0.31 6.05 15.24
CA GLU A 196 -0.26 5.43 13.90
C GLU A 196 1.17 5.33 13.38
N VAL A 197 1.99 6.36 13.55
CA VAL A 197 3.42 6.33 13.16
C VAL A 197 4.22 5.36 14.04
N CYS A 198 3.93 5.32 15.35
CA CYS A 198 4.51 4.36 16.28
C CYS A 198 4.16 2.92 15.86
N ALA A 199 2.91 2.66 15.47
CA ALA A 199 2.46 1.34 15.03
C ALA A 199 3.17 0.85 13.77
N ILE A 200 3.28 1.70 12.74
CA ILE A 200 4.03 1.38 11.52
C ILE A 200 5.46 0.99 11.86
N SER A 201 6.13 1.82 12.68
CA SER A 201 7.53 1.64 13.01
C SER A 201 7.77 0.42 13.90
N THR A 202 6.87 0.17 14.86
CA THR A 202 6.89 -1.01 15.74
C THR A 202 6.73 -2.29 14.93
N PHE A 203 5.75 -2.33 14.04
CA PHE A 203 5.48 -3.49 13.20
C PHE A 203 6.67 -3.80 12.29
N TRP A 204 7.17 -2.81 11.55
CA TRP A 204 8.27 -3.01 10.63
C TRP A 204 9.59 -3.30 11.34
N LYS A 205 9.87 -2.70 12.50
CA LYS A 205 11.02 -3.10 13.33
C LYS A 205 10.96 -4.59 13.70
N SER A 206 9.78 -5.10 14.06
CA SER A 206 9.61 -6.55 14.31
C SER A 206 9.86 -7.40 13.05
N ILE A 207 9.52 -6.91 11.85
CA ILE A 207 9.88 -7.58 10.60
C ILE A 207 11.39 -7.54 10.38
N GLY A 208 12.03 -6.39 10.61
CA GLY A 208 13.49 -6.24 10.48
C GLY A 208 14.26 -7.16 11.43
N ASP A 209 13.81 -7.29 12.68
CA ASP A 209 14.37 -8.23 13.66
C ASP A 209 14.24 -9.67 13.16
N ALA A 210 13.06 -10.05 12.64
CA ALA A 210 12.80 -11.38 12.09
C ALA A 210 13.59 -11.67 10.80
N MET A 211 14.11 -10.65 10.14
CA MET A 211 15.02 -10.77 9.01
C MET A 211 16.50 -10.77 9.41
N GLY A 212 16.81 -10.56 10.70
CA GLY A 212 18.18 -10.43 11.19
C GLY A 212 18.88 -9.14 10.76
N ILE A 213 18.12 -8.06 10.48
CA ILE A 213 18.69 -6.77 10.08
C ILE A 213 19.37 -6.15 11.30
N SER A 214 20.65 -5.79 11.14
CA SER A 214 21.40 -5.04 12.14
C SER A 214 21.14 -3.55 12.01
N TYR A 215 20.98 -2.89 13.16
CA TYR A 215 20.73 -1.45 13.26
C TYR A 215 21.95 -0.66 13.76
N HIS A 216 23.16 -1.25 13.72
CA HIS A 216 24.38 -0.66 14.29
C HIS A 216 24.78 0.70 13.71
N VAL A 217 24.31 1.02 12.50
CA VAL A 217 24.56 2.29 11.83
C VAL A 217 23.59 3.41 12.26
N LEU A 218 22.59 3.10 13.09
CA LEU A 218 21.62 4.08 13.58
C LEU A 218 22.17 4.83 14.80
N GLN A 219 21.77 6.08 14.96
CA GLN A 219 22.37 7.00 15.93
C GLN A 219 22.18 6.55 17.38
N ASN A 220 21.01 5.98 17.71
CA ASN A 220 20.69 5.53 19.07
C ASN A 220 20.97 4.04 19.27
N TRP A 221 21.88 3.46 18.50
CA TRP A 221 22.37 2.11 18.75
C TRP A 221 23.33 2.07 19.96
N ASP A 222 23.31 0.97 20.70
CA ASP A 222 24.19 0.70 21.83
C ASP A 222 25.16 -0.43 21.49
N GLU A 223 26.34 -0.10 20.98
CA GLU A 223 27.41 -1.08 20.70
C GLU A 223 27.68 -2.00 21.90
N ALA A 224 27.67 -1.46 23.13
CA ALA A 224 28.02 -2.21 24.33
C ALA A 224 27.01 -3.34 24.63
N ASN A 225 25.73 -3.13 24.30
CA ASN A 225 24.65 -4.07 24.61
C ASN A 225 24.07 -4.75 23.35
N GLY A 226 24.58 -4.42 22.16
CA GLY A 226 24.08 -4.94 20.88
C GLY A 226 22.59 -4.67 20.65
N LYS A 227 22.07 -3.53 21.14
CA LYS A 227 20.64 -3.19 21.05
C LYS A 227 20.41 -1.69 20.84
N GLY A 228 19.25 -1.32 20.33
CA GLY A 228 18.86 0.08 20.25
C GLY A 228 18.41 0.66 21.59
N LYS A 229 18.64 1.96 21.79
CA LYS A 229 18.21 2.75 22.97
C LYS A 229 16.83 3.39 22.80
N TRP A 230 16.11 3.07 21.72
CA TRP A 230 14.77 3.61 21.45
C TRP A 230 13.76 3.13 22.48
N LYS A 231 12.98 4.08 23.02
CA LYS A 231 11.92 3.78 23.99
C LYS A 231 10.63 3.25 23.34
N ASP A 232 10.40 3.64 22.09
CA ASP A 232 9.20 3.32 21.33
C ASP A 232 9.42 3.46 19.83
N GLY A 233 8.37 3.15 19.06
CA GLY A 233 8.39 3.23 17.60
C GLY A 233 8.59 4.64 17.04
N LEU A 234 8.30 5.72 17.78
CA LEU A 234 8.53 7.09 17.28
C LEU A 234 10.00 7.50 17.35
N GLU A 235 10.70 7.12 18.41
CA GLU A 235 12.15 7.34 18.50
C GLU A 235 12.86 6.52 17.40
N PHE A 236 12.47 5.26 17.20
CA PHE A 236 13.00 4.43 16.12
C PHE A 236 12.69 5.00 14.72
N TYR A 237 11.45 5.46 14.49
CA TYR A 237 11.06 6.14 13.25
C TYR A 237 11.97 7.31 12.91
N THR A 238 12.24 8.16 13.90
CA THR A 238 13.02 9.38 13.71
C THR A 238 14.47 9.04 13.33
N ASP A 239 15.06 8.07 14.04
CA ASP A 239 16.44 7.63 13.82
C ASP A 239 16.61 6.97 12.44
N ILE A 240 15.78 5.96 12.13
CA ILE A 240 15.88 5.26 10.84
C ILE A 240 15.58 6.18 9.66
N LYS A 241 14.67 7.15 9.83
CA LYS A 241 14.38 8.16 8.81
C LYS A 241 15.58 9.05 8.55
N GLN A 242 16.23 9.56 9.60
CA GLN A 242 17.41 10.42 9.47
C GLN A 242 18.57 9.68 8.80
N TRP A 243 18.78 8.42 9.19
CA TRP A 243 19.76 7.54 8.54
C TRP A 243 19.41 7.33 7.05
N ALA A 244 18.14 7.03 6.73
CA ALA A 244 17.71 6.80 5.35
C ALA A 244 17.87 8.04 4.47
N GLU A 245 17.53 9.23 4.97
CA GLU A 245 17.73 10.50 4.24
C GLU A 245 19.22 10.77 3.97
N THR A 246 20.11 10.36 4.87
CA THR A 246 21.56 10.46 4.68
C THR A 246 22.06 9.44 3.68
N TYR A 247 21.62 8.19 3.82
CA TYR A 247 21.92 7.10 2.89
C TYR A 247 21.47 7.42 1.46
N GLU A 248 20.29 8.02 1.28
CA GLU A 248 19.80 8.44 -0.04
C GLU A 248 20.71 9.49 -0.69
N LYS A 249 21.15 10.50 0.07
CA LYS A 249 22.05 11.54 -0.45
C LYS A 249 23.39 10.96 -0.93
N GLU A 250 23.88 9.93 -0.26
CA GLU A 250 25.18 9.31 -0.56
C GLU A 250 25.09 8.25 -1.67
N PHE A 251 24.08 7.38 -1.63
CA PHE A 251 24.03 6.17 -2.46
C PHE A 251 22.98 6.20 -3.59
N MET A 252 22.00 7.11 -3.57
CA MET A 252 21.00 7.24 -4.63
C MET A 252 21.55 8.07 -5.81
N VAL A 253 22.58 7.54 -6.47
CA VAL A 253 23.35 8.24 -7.50
C VAL A 253 23.00 7.79 -8.92
N PRO A 254 23.20 8.62 -9.96
CA PRO A 254 22.96 8.25 -11.35
C PRO A 254 23.70 6.97 -11.77
N ASN A 255 22.97 5.94 -12.16
CA ASN A 255 23.58 4.66 -12.54
C ASN A 255 22.87 4.02 -13.75
N PHE A 256 23.62 3.26 -14.55
CA PHE A 256 23.08 2.51 -15.68
C PHE A 256 22.02 1.48 -15.25
N TYR A 257 22.27 0.74 -14.17
CA TYR A 257 21.34 -0.28 -13.69
C TYR A 257 20.02 0.32 -13.19
N ASN A 258 20.09 1.46 -12.49
CA ASN A 258 18.91 2.21 -12.03
C ASN A 258 18.04 2.63 -13.23
N LYS A 259 18.67 3.19 -14.28
CA LYS A 259 17.97 3.56 -15.52
C LYS A 259 17.30 2.35 -16.14
N LYS A 260 18.02 1.24 -16.27
CA LYS A 260 17.48 0.01 -16.87
C LYS A 260 16.27 -0.50 -16.08
N THR A 261 16.31 -0.49 -14.75
CA THR A 261 15.14 -0.87 -13.95
C THR A 261 13.95 0.07 -14.16
N ALA A 262 14.18 1.39 -14.30
CA ALA A 262 13.12 2.35 -14.58
C ALA A 262 12.49 2.15 -15.96
N ASP A 263 13.32 1.94 -16.99
CA ASP A 263 12.87 1.74 -18.38
C ASP A 263 11.97 0.49 -18.51
N GLU A 264 12.17 -0.54 -17.68
CA GLU A 264 11.36 -1.76 -17.67
C GLU A 264 10.11 -1.65 -16.78
N LEU A 265 10.18 -0.89 -15.68
CA LEU A 265 9.09 -0.79 -14.70
C LEU A 265 8.08 0.30 -14.99
N VAL A 266 8.50 1.45 -15.52
CA VAL A 266 7.58 2.56 -15.82
C VAL A 266 6.50 2.14 -16.82
N PRO A 267 6.79 1.38 -17.90
CA PRO A 267 5.74 0.84 -18.77
C PRO A 267 4.72 -0.03 -18.05
N LEU A 268 5.11 -0.79 -17.02
CA LEU A 268 4.19 -1.58 -16.20
C LEU A 268 3.31 -0.70 -15.32
N LEU A 269 3.88 0.37 -14.74
CA LEU A 269 3.11 1.35 -13.97
C LEU A 269 2.05 2.04 -14.84
N LEU A 270 2.36 2.24 -16.12
CA LEU A 270 1.51 2.92 -17.07
C LEU A 270 0.69 1.96 -17.95
N PHE A 271 0.67 0.66 -17.63
CA PHE A 271 0.09 -0.38 -18.50
C PHE A 271 -1.38 -0.10 -18.85
N PHE A 272 -2.17 0.34 -17.87
CA PHE A 272 -3.58 0.66 -18.06
C PHE A 272 -3.86 2.10 -18.51
N VAL A 273 -2.83 2.91 -18.76
CA VAL A 273 -3.00 4.30 -19.20
C VAL A 273 -3.21 4.34 -20.72
N PRO A 274 -4.33 4.93 -21.21
CA PRO A 274 -4.55 5.04 -22.64
C PRO A 274 -3.42 5.82 -23.33
N LYS A 275 -3.08 5.43 -24.56
CA LYS A 275 -1.93 5.96 -25.31
C LYS A 275 -1.87 7.49 -25.36
N ALA A 276 -3.03 8.15 -25.49
CA ALA A 276 -3.15 9.61 -25.53
C ALA A 276 -2.65 10.30 -24.24
N PHE A 277 -2.77 9.64 -23.09
CA PHE A 277 -2.37 10.19 -21.78
C PHE A 277 -0.96 9.78 -21.35
N LEU A 278 -0.28 8.89 -22.09
CA LEU A 278 1.04 8.40 -21.73
C LEU A 278 2.10 9.50 -21.53
N PRO A 279 2.17 10.57 -22.35
CA PRO A 279 3.14 11.64 -22.10
C PRO A 279 2.94 12.31 -20.74
N PHE A 280 1.70 12.70 -20.42
CA PHE A 280 1.37 13.28 -19.11
C PHE A 280 1.62 12.28 -17.97
N ALA A 281 1.24 11.01 -18.14
CA ALA A 281 1.42 10.01 -17.09
C ALA A 281 2.91 9.69 -16.83
N ARG A 282 3.78 9.77 -17.85
CA ARG A 282 5.23 9.69 -17.67
C ARG A 282 5.76 10.86 -16.85
N ASP A 283 5.27 12.07 -17.08
CA ASP A 283 5.59 13.24 -16.25
C ASP A 283 5.10 13.04 -14.82
N VAL A 284 3.87 12.55 -14.62
CA VAL A 284 3.32 12.25 -13.28
C VAL A 284 4.24 11.29 -12.52
N VAL A 285 4.73 10.23 -13.16
CA VAL A 285 5.73 9.33 -12.55
C VAL A 285 7.00 10.09 -12.16
N GLY A 286 7.51 10.95 -13.05
CA GLY A 286 8.69 11.80 -12.76
C GLY A 286 8.48 12.78 -11.61
N VAL A 287 7.28 13.35 -11.47
CA VAL A 287 6.90 14.21 -10.33
C VAL A 287 6.91 13.42 -9.03
N LEU A 288 6.29 12.22 -9.05
CA LEU A 288 6.22 11.36 -7.87
C LEU A 288 7.59 10.78 -7.47
N MET A 289 8.51 10.58 -8.41
CA MET A 289 9.89 10.19 -8.16
C MET A 289 10.61 11.18 -7.21
N GLY A 290 10.32 12.47 -7.35
CA GLY A 290 11.13 13.52 -6.74
C GLY A 290 12.53 13.61 -7.35
N PRO A 291 13.34 14.61 -6.96
CA PRO A 291 14.58 14.95 -7.65
C PRO A 291 15.66 13.86 -7.52
N PHE A 292 15.87 13.29 -6.32
CA PHE A 292 16.93 12.30 -6.09
C PHE A 292 16.71 11.01 -6.87
N LEU A 293 15.53 10.38 -6.73
CA LEU A 293 15.23 9.14 -7.42
C LEU A 293 15.25 9.32 -8.95
N ARG A 294 14.62 10.40 -9.44
CA ARG A 294 14.60 10.75 -10.87
C ARG A 294 16.01 10.89 -11.43
N SER A 295 16.87 11.64 -10.74
CA SER A 295 18.29 11.80 -11.12
C SER A 295 19.04 10.47 -11.12
N SER A 296 18.86 9.66 -10.07
CA SER A 296 19.52 8.35 -9.95
C SER A 296 19.18 7.38 -11.09
N MET A 297 17.93 7.44 -11.57
CA MET A 297 17.41 6.65 -12.68
C MET A 297 17.66 7.28 -14.05
N LYS A 298 18.23 8.49 -14.10
CA LYS A 298 18.37 9.29 -15.33
C LYS A 298 17.03 9.43 -16.06
N TYR A 299 15.95 9.59 -15.28
CA TYR A 299 14.60 9.72 -15.79
C TYR A 299 14.32 11.18 -16.19
N PRO A 300 13.61 11.45 -17.31
CA PRO A 300 13.41 12.82 -17.81
C PRO A 300 12.77 13.75 -16.79
N GLU A 301 13.11 15.04 -16.87
CA GLU A 301 12.45 16.07 -16.06
C GLU A 301 10.98 16.20 -16.50
N PRO A 302 10.01 16.20 -15.56
CA PRO A 302 8.63 16.48 -15.92
C PRO A 302 8.48 17.96 -16.30
N SER A 303 7.54 18.26 -17.21
CA SER A 303 7.22 19.65 -17.52
C SER A 303 6.60 20.36 -16.30
N SER A 304 6.87 21.65 -16.12
CA SER A 304 6.31 22.43 -15.00
C SER A 304 4.78 22.47 -15.01
N LEU A 305 4.16 22.41 -16.19
CA LEU A 305 2.71 22.29 -16.31
C LEU A 305 2.22 20.94 -15.79
N SER A 306 2.85 19.83 -16.17
CA SER A 306 2.50 18.50 -15.65
C SER A 306 2.70 18.41 -14.14
N GLU A 307 3.75 19.01 -13.61
CA GLU A 307 3.99 19.10 -12.17
C GLU A 307 2.85 19.85 -11.46
N PHE A 308 2.52 21.05 -11.93
CA PHE A 308 1.42 21.85 -11.39
C PHE A 308 0.09 21.09 -11.43
N LEU A 309 -0.24 20.46 -12.57
CA LEU A 309 -1.47 19.70 -12.74
C LEU A 309 -1.49 18.47 -11.81
N THR A 310 -0.37 17.77 -11.67
CA THR A 310 -0.25 16.61 -10.78
C THR A 310 -0.58 17.01 -9.34
N TYR A 311 0.08 18.04 -8.80
CA TYR A 311 -0.21 18.50 -7.44
C TYR A 311 -1.63 19.05 -7.31
N THR A 312 -2.16 19.72 -8.32
CA THR A 312 -3.54 20.22 -8.32
C THR A 312 -4.55 19.07 -8.22
N ILE A 313 -4.38 18.01 -9.01
CA ILE A 313 -5.25 16.82 -8.98
C ILE A 313 -5.17 16.14 -7.62
N LEU A 314 -3.95 15.94 -7.09
CA LEU A 314 -3.75 15.26 -5.80
C LEU A 314 -4.31 16.08 -4.63
N ASN A 315 -4.11 17.39 -4.62
CA ASN A 315 -4.65 18.28 -3.59
C ASN A 315 -6.18 18.41 -3.69
N THR A 316 -6.73 18.44 -4.91
CA THR A 316 -8.18 18.43 -5.11
C THR A 316 -8.79 17.14 -4.59
N ARG A 317 -8.22 15.97 -4.93
CA ARG A 317 -8.62 14.67 -4.37
C ARG A 317 -8.60 14.71 -2.84
N LYS A 318 -7.52 15.20 -2.24
CA LYS A 318 -7.38 15.34 -0.78
C LYS A 318 -8.52 16.16 -0.17
N MET A 319 -8.88 17.30 -0.76
CA MET A 319 -10.00 18.13 -0.28
C MET A 319 -11.36 17.45 -0.46
N VAL A 320 -11.60 16.80 -1.61
CA VAL A 320 -12.83 16.03 -1.86
C VAL A 320 -13.00 14.92 -0.83
N ILE A 321 -11.96 14.13 -0.57
CA ILE A 321 -12.03 13.07 0.44
C ILE A 321 -12.30 13.65 1.83
N ARG A 322 -11.63 14.75 2.18
CA ARG A 322 -11.75 15.39 3.49
C ARG A 322 -13.15 15.92 3.77
N HIS A 323 -13.82 16.49 2.78
CA HIS A 323 -15.04 17.28 2.98
C HIS A 323 -16.30 16.67 2.34
N ALA A 324 -16.16 15.79 1.35
CA ALA A 324 -17.29 15.26 0.59
C ALA A 324 -17.47 13.73 0.71
N CYS A 325 -16.45 12.98 1.12
CA CYS A 325 -16.55 11.53 1.24
C CYS A 325 -16.74 11.11 2.70
N LEU A 326 -17.82 10.38 3.01
CA LEU A 326 -17.97 9.69 4.30
C LEU A 326 -16.84 8.67 4.53
N PRO A 327 -16.51 8.34 5.78
CA PRO A 327 -15.47 7.36 6.04
C PRO A 327 -15.90 5.96 5.60
N ARG A 328 -14.97 5.20 5.00
CA ARG A 328 -15.24 3.91 4.36
C ARG A 328 -15.85 2.89 5.33
N PRO A 329 -17.04 2.33 5.09
CA PRO A 329 -17.60 1.33 5.99
C PRO A 329 -16.82 0.02 5.94
N THR A 330 -16.90 -0.79 7.01
CA THR A 330 -16.07 -2.01 7.17
C THR A 330 -16.25 -3.04 6.06
N TRP A 331 -17.43 -3.11 5.43
CA TRP A 331 -17.69 -4.02 4.30
C TRP A 331 -17.05 -3.58 2.97
N MET A 332 -16.57 -2.34 2.87
CA MET A 332 -15.81 -1.81 1.71
C MET A 332 -14.29 -1.89 1.88
N ARG A 333 -13.83 -2.63 2.90
CA ARG A 333 -12.42 -2.80 3.24
C ARG A 333 -11.62 -3.32 2.04
N VAL A 334 -10.48 -2.69 1.76
CA VAL A 334 -9.56 -3.13 0.71
C VAL A 334 -8.61 -4.16 1.32
N ARG A 335 -8.58 -5.38 0.80
CA ARG A 335 -7.72 -6.45 1.29
C ARG A 335 -6.87 -7.01 0.17
N GLU A 336 -5.60 -7.30 0.46
CA GLU A 336 -4.72 -8.03 -0.45
C GLU A 336 -4.94 -9.54 -0.30
N ILE A 337 -5.05 -10.00 0.95
CA ILE A 337 -5.27 -11.40 1.31
C ILE A 337 -6.63 -11.54 2.00
N SER A 338 -7.43 -12.52 1.62
CA SER A 338 -8.74 -12.75 2.26
C SER A 338 -8.62 -13.47 3.60
N ASN A 339 -9.36 -13.00 4.61
CA ASN A 339 -9.54 -13.70 5.89
C ASN A 339 -10.36 -15.00 5.76
N SER A 340 -11.14 -15.17 4.69
CA SER A 340 -11.90 -16.42 4.47
C SER A 340 -11.01 -17.63 4.21
N ASP A 341 -9.73 -17.38 3.93
CA ASP A 341 -8.80 -18.36 3.37
C ASP A 341 -7.80 -18.83 4.43
N ASP A 342 -8.07 -18.65 5.73
CA ASP A 342 -7.12 -18.99 6.81
C ASP A 342 -6.67 -20.47 6.80
N ARG A 343 -7.53 -21.38 6.33
CA ARG A 343 -7.19 -22.81 6.15
C ARG A 343 -6.65 -23.13 4.75
N GLY A 344 -6.82 -22.21 3.79
CA GLY A 344 -6.64 -22.46 2.37
C GLY A 344 -7.53 -23.57 1.82
N VAL A 345 -7.54 -23.76 0.50
CA VAL A 345 -8.13 -24.95 -0.14
C VAL A 345 -7.00 -25.87 -0.56
N ASN A 346 -6.92 -27.07 0.02
CA ASN A 346 -5.80 -28.02 -0.19
C ASN A 346 -4.41 -27.39 0.10
N GLY A 347 -4.36 -26.51 1.10
CA GLY A 347 -3.16 -25.76 1.49
C GLY A 347 -2.75 -24.64 0.53
N ARG A 348 -3.60 -24.28 -0.44
CA ARG A 348 -3.38 -23.14 -1.35
C ARG A 348 -4.20 -21.93 -0.92
N TYR A 349 -3.61 -20.76 -1.14
CA TYR A 349 -4.19 -19.45 -0.83
C TYR A 349 -4.25 -18.59 -2.09
N ASN A 350 -5.17 -17.63 -2.11
CA ASN A 350 -5.38 -16.76 -3.27
C ASN A 350 -5.18 -15.29 -2.92
N SER A 351 -4.69 -14.52 -3.89
CA SER A 351 -4.69 -13.05 -3.78
C SER A 351 -6.04 -12.49 -4.21
N MET A 352 -6.43 -11.37 -3.60
CA MET A 352 -7.65 -10.63 -3.90
C MET A 352 -7.44 -9.56 -4.97
N ASN A 353 -6.21 -9.05 -5.14
CA ASN A 353 -5.89 -8.02 -6.13
C ASN A 353 -4.72 -8.46 -7.03
N TYR A 354 -4.54 -7.74 -8.15
CA TYR A 354 -3.40 -7.90 -9.03
C TYR A 354 -3.09 -6.58 -9.72
N PHE A 355 -1.82 -6.38 -10.08
CA PHE A 355 -1.38 -5.12 -10.69
C PHE A 355 -1.49 -5.11 -12.21
N VAL A 356 -0.96 -6.14 -12.90
CA VAL A 356 -1.04 -6.25 -14.38
C VAL A 356 -1.57 -7.62 -14.77
N HIS A 357 -0.87 -8.68 -14.37
CA HIS A 357 -1.29 -10.07 -14.60
C HIS A 357 -1.91 -10.68 -13.34
N PRO A 358 -3.00 -11.46 -13.45
CA PRO A 358 -3.81 -11.97 -12.34
C PRO A 358 -3.16 -13.18 -11.65
N TYR A 359 -1.91 -13.05 -11.23
CA TYR A 359 -1.20 -14.10 -10.53
C TYR A 359 -1.91 -14.48 -9.23
N TYR A 360 -2.12 -15.78 -9.02
CA TYR A 360 -2.71 -16.35 -7.80
C TYR A 360 -4.17 -15.97 -7.54
N GLN A 361 -4.88 -15.42 -8.52
CA GLN A 361 -6.29 -15.09 -8.39
C GLN A 361 -7.20 -16.23 -8.82
N LYS A 362 -8.17 -16.56 -7.95
CA LYS A 362 -9.20 -17.52 -8.29
C LYS A 362 -10.14 -16.94 -9.36
N PRO A 363 -10.45 -17.69 -10.44
CA PRO A 363 -11.40 -17.26 -11.44
C PRO A 363 -12.81 -17.31 -10.83
N GLY A 364 -13.41 -16.14 -10.65
CA GLY A 364 -14.79 -15.98 -10.19
C GLY A 364 -15.63 -15.26 -11.24
N PHE A 365 -16.97 -15.36 -11.12
CA PHE A 365 -17.89 -14.71 -12.05
C PHE A 365 -17.62 -13.20 -12.15
N TRP A 366 -17.56 -12.51 -11.01
CA TRP A 366 -17.32 -11.05 -10.97
C TRP A 366 -15.92 -10.65 -11.45
N ASN A 367 -14.88 -11.43 -11.14
CA ASN A 367 -13.53 -11.13 -11.58
C ASN A 367 -13.33 -11.35 -13.08
N ARG A 368 -14.20 -12.13 -13.73
CA ARG A 368 -14.16 -12.39 -15.17
C ARG A 368 -15.15 -11.55 -15.97
N TRP A 369 -16.30 -11.22 -15.40
CA TRP A 369 -17.42 -10.62 -16.14
C TRP A 369 -17.97 -9.35 -15.52
N GLY A 370 -17.46 -8.93 -14.36
CA GLY A 370 -17.86 -7.69 -13.73
C GLY A 370 -17.36 -6.43 -14.44
N PRO A 371 -17.82 -5.24 -14.00
CA PRO A 371 -17.44 -3.96 -14.61
C PRO A 371 -15.92 -3.74 -14.68
N THR A 372 -15.19 -4.05 -13.60
CA THR A 372 -13.72 -3.96 -13.59
C THR A 372 -13.10 -4.85 -14.66
N ALA A 373 -13.59 -6.08 -14.81
CA ALA A 373 -13.08 -7.04 -15.80
C ALA A 373 -13.34 -6.59 -17.25
N MET A 374 -14.44 -5.88 -17.50
CA MET A 374 -14.70 -5.27 -18.81
C MET A 374 -13.72 -4.13 -19.10
N VAL A 375 -13.53 -3.21 -18.14
CA VAL A 375 -12.58 -2.09 -18.26
C VAL A 375 -11.16 -2.61 -18.47
N THR A 376 -10.72 -3.62 -17.70
CA THR A 376 -9.42 -4.26 -17.86
C THR A 376 -9.19 -4.75 -19.28
N ARG A 377 -10.16 -5.43 -19.90
CA ARG A 377 -10.04 -5.91 -21.29
C ARG A 377 -9.98 -4.77 -22.29
N VAL A 378 -10.82 -3.73 -22.13
CA VAL A 378 -10.81 -2.54 -23.00
C VAL A 378 -9.46 -1.86 -22.98
N LEU A 379 -8.79 -1.83 -21.82
CA LEU A 379 -7.45 -1.27 -21.65
C LEU A 379 -6.32 -2.25 -22.05
N GLY A 380 -6.64 -3.39 -22.65
CA GLY A 380 -5.65 -4.37 -23.14
C GLY A 380 -5.08 -5.31 -22.07
N GLY A 381 -5.68 -5.35 -20.88
CA GLY A 381 -5.30 -6.26 -19.80
C GLY A 381 -5.95 -7.64 -19.88
N VAL A 382 -5.46 -8.52 -19.01
CA VAL A 382 -5.95 -9.89 -18.86
C VAL A 382 -6.70 -10.04 -17.54
N VAL A 383 -7.65 -10.98 -17.52
CA VAL A 383 -8.47 -11.32 -16.34
C VAL A 383 -8.15 -12.73 -15.85
N PRO A 384 -8.49 -13.11 -14.62
CA PRO A 384 -8.23 -14.46 -14.11
C PRO A 384 -8.87 -15.54 -14.99
N GLU A 385 -8.08 -16.54 -15.38
CA GLU A 385 -8.47 -17.67 -16.24
C GLU A 385 -7.96 -18.98 -15.63
N GLU A 386 -8.70 -20.07 -15.81
CA GLU A 386 -8.29 -21.39 -15.34
C GLU A 386 -7.01 -21.86 -16.06
N GLY A 387 -6.11 -22.51 -15.31
CA GLY A 387 -4.84 -23.05 -15.85
C GLY A 387 -3.78 -22.01 -16.23
N LYS A 388 -4.05 -20.71 -16.09
CA LYS A 388 -3.09 -19.63 -16.32
C LYS A 388 -2.79 -18.88 -15.02
N TRP A 389 -1.65 -18.22 -14.99
CA TRP A 389 -1.29 -17.28 -13.91
C TRP A 389 -1.34 -17.89 -12.49
N LYS A 390 -1.20 -19.21 -12.35
CA LYS A 390 -1.32 -19.92 -11.06
C LYS A 390 -2.67 -19.66 -10.38
N ALA A 391 -3.76 -19.67 -11.14
CA ALA A 391 -5.12 -19.41 -10.68
C ALA A 391 -5.59 -20.34 -9.53
N GLU A 392 -4.98 -21.50 -9.38
CA GLU A 392 -5.14 -22.43 -8.25
C GLU A 392 -4.64 -21.87 -6.91
N GLY A 393 -3.92 -20.74 -6.92
CA GLY A 393 -3.35 -20.11 -5.73
C GLY A 393 -1.90 -20.52 -5.47
N TYR A 394 -1.33 -19.98 -4.41
CA TYR A 394 0.06 -20.25 -4.00
C TYR A 394 0.14 -21.16 -2.79
N ARG A 395 1.26 -21.87 -2.72
CA ARG A 395 1.86 -22.33 -1.46
C ARG A 395 3.10 -21.49 -1.19
N PHE A 396 3.48 -21.33 0.08
CA PHE A 396 4.59 -20.43 0.46
C PHE A 396 5.90 -20.82 -0.23
N GLU A 397 6.20 -22.12 -0.32
CA GLU A 397 7.38 -22.66 -1.00
C GLU A 397 7.40 -22.42 -2.52
N GLU A 398 6.25 -22.13 -3.13
CA GLU A 398 6.12 -21.84 -4.57
C GLU A 398 6.25 -20.34 -4.89
N VAL A 399 6.18 -19.46 -3.89
CA VAL A 399 6.28 -18.01 -4.10
C VAL A 399 7.73 -17.64 -4.45
N GLY A 400 7.92 -16.82 -5.47
CA GLY A 400 9.23 -16.31 -5.91
C GLY A 400 9.67 -16.78 -7.30
N PRO A 401 10.95 -16.56 -7.65
CA PRO A 401 11.48 -16.86 -8.98
C PRO A 401 11.34 -18.33 -9.34
N GLU A 402 11.05 -18.64 -10.60
CA GLU A 402 10.80 -20.00 -11.11
C GLU A 402 11.86 -21.02 -10.66
N ARG A 403 13.15 -20.67 -10.79
CA ARG A 403 14.28 -21.52 -10.37
C ARG A 403 14.34 -21.87 -8.87
N ARG A 404 13.57 -21.16 -8.03
CA ARG A 404 13.47 -21.31 -6.57
C ARG A 404 12.10 -21.85 -6.12
N GLN A 405 11.15 -22.05 -7.01
CA GLN A 405 9.83 -22.60 -6.64
C GLN A 405 9.98 -24.03 -6.11
N GLY A 406 9.29 -24.33 -5.01
CA GLY A 406 9.34 -25.62 -4.32
C GLY A 406 10.66 -25.93 -3.59
N LYS A 407 11.66 -25.03 -3.63
CA LYS A 407 12.97 -25.24 -2.99
C LYS A 407 13.02 -24.56 -1.63
N GLY A 408 13.87 -25.10 -0.74
CA GLY A 408 14.15 -24.49 0.55
C GLY A 408 13.16 -24.84 1.66
N VAL A 409 12.34 -25.87 1.48
CA VAL A 409 11.31 -26.28 2.45
C VAL A 409 11.91 -26.50 3.84
N GLU A 410 12.94 -27.33 3.97
CA GLU A 410 13.60 -27.57 5.26
C GLU A 410 14.25 -26.31 5.86
N GLU A 411 14.78 -25.41 5.03
CA GLU A 411 15.35 -24.14 5.51
C GLU A 411 14.24 -23.22 6.01
N MET A 412 13.08 -23.20 5.34
CA MET A 412 11.90 -22.47 5.78
C MET A 412 11.35 -23.02 7.09
N GLU A 413 11.27 -24.34 7.27
CA GLU A 413 10.84 -24.97 8.53
C GLU A 413 11.76 -24.59 9.70
N ARG A 414 13.08 -24.58 9.49
CA ARG A 414 14.04 -24.09 10.49
C ARG A 414 13.83 -22.62 10.82
N TRP A 415 13.57 -21.78 9.82
CA TRP A 415 13.21 -20.38 10.04
C TRP A 415 11.90 -20.25 10.82
N GLU A 416 10.88 -21.06 10.51
CA GLU A 416 9.61 -21.06 11.24
C GLU A 416 9.80 -21.42 12.72
N GLU A 417 10.65 -22.41 13.02
CA GLU A 417 10.98 -22.79 14.39
C GLU A 417 11.71 -21.66 15.14
N VAL A 418 12.73 -21.05 14.52
CA VAL A 418 13.47 -19.91 15.09
C VAL A 418 12.52 -18.74 15.35
N LEU A 419 11.71 -18.36 14.36
CA LEU A 419 10.74 -17.28 14.49
C LEU A 419 9.67 -17.60 15.54
N GLY A 420 9.22 -18.84 15.64
CA GLY A 420 8.27 -19.28 16.67
C GLY A 420 8.81 -19.13 18.09
N ARG A 421 10.14 -19.19 18.28
CA ARG A 421 10.80 -18.97 19.57
C ARG A 421 11.14 -17.50 19.84
N GLU A 422 11.66 -16.79 18.84
CA GLU A 422 12.29 -15.47 19.02
C GLU A 422 11.35 -14.29 18.74
N ARG A 423 10.42 -14.44 17.80
CA ARG A 423 9.47 -13.36 17.46
C ARG A 423 8.44 -13.25 18.57
N THR A 424 8.09 -12.03 18.97
CA THR A 424 7.13 -11.80 20.06
C THR A 424 5.89 -11.04 19.59
N ALA A 425 4.77 -11.31 20.25
CA ALA A 425 3.55 -10.52 20.15
C ALA A 425 3.64 -9.20 20.96
N SER A 426 4.62 -9.11 21.85
CA SER A 426 4.84 -8.00 22.79
C SER A 426 5.50 -6.80 22.13
N CYS A 427 5.80 -5.76 22.91
CA CYS A 427 6.53 -4.59 22.41
C CYS A 427 7.99 -4.96 22.11
N PRO A 428 8.51 -4.69 20.90
CA PRO A 428 9.91 -4.97 20.55
C PRO A 428 10.91 -3.93 21.10
N PHE A 429 10.42 -2.89 21.77
CA PHE A 429 11.22 -1.87 22.46
C PHE A 429 11.19 -2.02 23.97
N ALA A 430 10.34 -2.91 24.51
CA ALA A 430 10.39 -3.21 25.92
C ALA A 430 11.77 -3.81 26.22
N PHE A 431 12.52 -3.19 27.13
CA PHE A 431 13.72 -3.80 27.66
C PHE A 431 13.33 -5.18 28.19
N GLY A 432 13.95 -6.23 27.65
CA GLY A 432 13.93 -7.52 28.32
C GLY A 432 14.34 -7.28 29.77
N GLY A 433 13.40 -7.55 30.69
CA GLY A 433 13.67 -7.48 32.12
C GLY A 433 14.68 -8.52 32.54
#